data_AF-A0AAE1V1Z9-F1
#
_entry.id   AF-A0AAE1V1Z9-F1
#
_cell.length_a   1.000
_cell.length_b   1.000
_cell.length_c   1.000
_cell.angle_alpha   90.00
_cell.angle_beta   90.00
_cell.angle_gamma   90.00
#
_symmetry.space_group_name_H-M   'P 1'
#
loop_
_entity.id
_entity.type
_entity.pdbx_description
1 polymer ?
#
loop_
_entity_poly.entity_id
_entity_poly.type
_entity_poly.pdbx_seq_one_letter_code
_entity_poly.pdbx_strand_id
1 'polypeptide(L)'
;MAKENFMSGPYIMERSFAEVYDPERNTWDYMARMWDLDVPPNQVVNVGDKLFSSGDCLNAWKGHIESYDGKHNLWNIVDGSSSPISTLDDTEKNWPNLERMFCTMAPIGTRLYFLAGYRIMLGDNISRTRSEVHVFETTSGNGWRSLIETIEEDGEKELCSHSCVMKLNS
;
A
#
# COMPACT_ATOMS: atom_id res chain seq x y z
N MET A 1 -10.77 -4.94 38.62
CA MET A 1 -11.33 -6.03 37.79
C MET A 1 -10.16 -6.65 37.04
N ALA A 2 -10.04 -7.98 37.06
CA ALA A 2 -8.79 -8.73 37.00
C ALA A 2 -7.99 -8.57 35.69
N LYS A 3 -6.66 -8.50 35.82
CA LYS A 3 -5.71 -8.72 34.72
C LYS A 3 -5.57 -10.22 34.53
N GLU A 4 -6.10 -10.76 33.45
CA GLU A 4 -5.80 -12.14 33.05
C GLU A 4 -4.42 -12.18 32.36
N ASN A 5 -3.48 -12.84 33.03
CA ASN A 5 -2.17 -13.16 32.51
C ASN A 5 -2.30 -14.28 31.47
N PHE A 6 -2.19 -13.95 30.18
CA PHE A 6 -1.96 -14.95 29.15
C PHE A 6 -0.48 -15.33 29.14
N MET A 7 -0.22 -16.63 29.25
CA MET A 7 1.09 -17.23 29.40
C MET A 7 2.08 -16.82 28.30
N SER A 8 3.31 -16.53 28.72
CA SER A 8 4.47 -16.23 27.89
C SER A 8 4.99 -17.48 27.16
N GLY A 9 4.62 -17.63 25.88
CA GLY A 9 5.46 -18.33 24.89
C GLY A 9 6.48 -17.35 24.27
N PRO A 10 7.52 -17.83 23.56
CA PRO A 10 8.61 -16.97 23.05
C PRO A 10 8.20 -15.99 21.94
N TYR A 11 6.92 -16.00 21.54
CA TYR A 11 6.36 -15.08 20.56
C TYR A 11 5.08 -14.48 21.15
N ILE A 12 5.19 -13.27 21.71
CA ILE A 12 4.03 -12.41 21.87
C ILE A 12 3.70 -11.94 20.47
N MET A 13 2.88 -12.71 19.77
CA MET A 13 2.23 -12.25 18.55
C MET A 13 1.17 -11.26 19.02
N GLU A 14 1.39 -9.97 18.78
CA GLU A 14 0.32 -9.00 18.90
C GLU A 14 -0.79 -9.39 17.89
N ARG A 15 -1.96 -8.77 17.91
CA ARG A 15 -2.97 -9.04 16.88
C ARG A 15 -3.60 -7.73 16.48
N SER A 16 -3.62 -7.46 15.18
CA SER A 16 -4.29 -6.32 14.59
C SER A 16 -5.80 -6.53 14.68
N PHE A 17 -6.51 -5.46 15.05
CA PHE A 17 -7.96 -5.44 15.16
C PHE A 17 -8.53 -4.57 14.06
N ALA A 18 -9.65 -5.00 13.50
CA ALA A 18 -10.50 -4.17 12.65
C ALA A 18 -11.86 -4.05 13.32
N GLU A 19 -12.44 -2.85 13.23
CA GLU A 19 -13.79 -2.57 13.69
C GLU A 19 -14.61 -2.17 12.47
N VAL A 20 -15.87 -2.63 12.42
CA VAL A 20 -16.79 -2.27 11.35
C VAL A 20 -17.99 -1.57 11.95
N TYR A 21 -18.33 -0.44 11.35
CA TYR A 21 -19.48 0.35 11.75
C TYR A 21 -20.75 -0.17 11.09
N ASP A 22 -21.73 -0.54 11.92
CA ASP A 22 -23.09 -0.88 11.51
C ASP A 22 -23.97 0.37 11.61
N PRO A 23 -24.42 0.95 10.47
CA PRO A 23 -25.24 2.16 10.48
C PRO A 23 -26.69 1.91 10.93
N GLU A 24 -27.22 0.69 10.84
CA GLU A 24 -28.57 0.36 11.30
C GLU A 24 -28.63 0.27 12.83
N ARG A 25 -27.59 -0.32 13.43
CA ARG A 25 -27.46 -0.45 14.88
C ARG A 25 -26.75 0.74 15.53
N ASN A 26 -26.09 1.58 14.74
CA ASN A 26 -25.25 2.70 15.19
C ASN A 26 -24.17 2.22 16.19
N THR A 27 -23.49 1.13 15.84
CA THR A 27 -22.48 0.49 16.69
C THR A 27 -21.23 0.11 15.89
N TRP A 28 -20.07 0.10 16.56
CA TRP A 28 -18.86 -0.52 16.04
C TRP A 28 -18.78 -1.95 16.56
N ASP A 29 -18.72 -2.92 15.66
CA ASP A 29 -18.56 -4.33 15.99
C ASP A 29 -17.10 -4.77 15.71
N TYR A 30 -16.55 -5.56 16.63
CA TYR A 30 -15.22 -6.15 16.47
C TYR A 30 -15.25 -7.26 15.43
N MET A 31 -14.40 -7.15 14.40
CA MET A 31 -14.18 -8.24 13.47
C MET A 31 -13.20 -9.26 14.07
N ALA A 32 -13.38 -10.53 13.68
CA ALA A 32 -12.50 -11.62 14.11
C ALA A 32 -11.03 -11.24 13.86
N ARG A 33 -10.19 -11.47 14.88
CA ARG A 33 -8.79 -11.02 14.90
C ARG A 33 -8.07 -11.48 13.63
N MET A 34 -7.50 -10.52 12.91
CA MET A 34 -6.67 -10.81 11.73
C MET A 34 -5.33 -11.35 12.23
N TRP A 35 -4.76 -12.34 11.54
CA TRP A 35 -3.42 -12.84 11.90
C TRP A 35 -2.38 -11.74 11.65
N ASP A 36 -1.54 -11.50 12.66
CA ASP A 36 -0.83 -10.23 12.87
C ASP A 36 0.47 -10.05 12.12
N LEU A 37 0.93 -11.04 11.36
CA LEU A 37 2.30 -10.96 10.89
C LEU A 37 2.54 -9.87 9.84
N ASP A 38 1.51 -9.16 9.37
CA ASP A 38 1.66 -8.33 8.18
C ASP A 38 0.65 -7.19 8.01
N VAL A 39 0.18 -6.53 9.08
CA VAL A 39 -0.45 -5.20 8.92
C VAL A 39 0.47 -4.11 9.46
N PRO A 40 1.58 -3.77 8.76
CA PRO A 40 2.01 -2.40 8.81
C PRO A 40 0.85 -1.52 8.31
N PRO A 41 0.66 -0.28 8.83
CA PRO A 41 -0.34 0.64 8.32
C PRO A 41 -0.02 0.96 6.85
N ASN A 42 -0.57 0.14 5.98
CA ASN A 42 -0.63 0.32 4.55
C ASN A 42 -2.04 0.83 4.23
N GLN A 43 -2.19 1.41 3.05
CA GLN A 43 -3.47 1.95 2.63
C GLN A 43 -4.42 0.80 2.33
N VAL A 44 -5.60 0.79 2.97
CA VAL A 44 -6.66 -0.20 2.73
C VAL A 44 -7.78 0.46 1.94
N VAL A 45 -8.17 -0.17 0.82
CA VAL A 45 -9.20 0.35 -0.08
C VAL A 45 -10.21 -0.75 -0.43
N ASN A 46 -11.45 -0.35 -0.72
CA ASN A 46 -12.50 -1.24 -1.20
C ASN A 46 -12.57 -1.17 -2.73
N VAL A 47 -12.57 -2.35 -3.38
CA VAL A 47 -12.83 -2.50 -4.82
C VAL A 47 -13.81 -3.65 -5.00
N GLY A 48 -15.06 -3.34 -5.35
CA GLY A 48 -16.10 -4.33 -5.62
C GLY A 48 -16.29 -5.31 -4.46
N ASP A 49 -16.52 -4.78 -3.26
CA ASP A 49 -16.72 -5.54 -2.01
C ASP A 49 -15.52 -6.35 -1.51
N LYS A 50 -14.36 -6.21 -2.16
CA LYS A 50 -13.10 -6.81 -1.73
C LYS A 50 -12.16 -5.74 -1.19
N LEU A 51 -11.55 -6.00 -0.04
CA LEU A 51 -10.54 -5.11 0.53
C LEU A 51 -9.17 -5.45 -0.03
N PHE A 52 -8.41 -4.41 -0.37
CA PHE A 52 -7.04 -4.49 -0.83
C PHE A 52 -6.14 -3.63 0.06
N SER A 53 -4.94 -4.12 0.36
CA SER A 53 -3.92 -3.45 1.18
C SER A 53 -2.64 -3.28 0.34
N SER A 54 -2.12 -2.05 0.26
CA SER A 54 -0.87 -1.72 -0.45
C SER A 54 -0.41 -0.28 -0.15
N GLY A 55 0.71 0.14 -0.75
CA GLY A 55 1.28 1.48 -0.60
C GLY A 55 2.06 1.73 0.70
N ASP A 56 2.71 2.90 0.75
CA ASP A 56 3.43 3.48 1.87
C ASP A 56 2.45 4.29 2.73
N CYS A 57 2.40 4.04 4.04
CA CYS A 57 1.75 4.97 4.97
C CYS A 57 2.59 5.14 6.25
N LEU A 58 2.64 4.14 7.14
CA LEU A 58 3.57 4.17 8.28
C LEU A 58 4.86 3.40 7.99
N ASN A 59 4.78 2.36 7.17
CA ASN A 59 5.94 1.55 6.81
C ASN A 59 6.21 1.63 5.31
N ALA A 60 7.43 1.25 4.94
CA ALA A 60 7.79 1.04 3.56
C ALA A 60 6.91 -0.05 2.95
N TRP A 61 6.41 0.24 1.77
CA TRP A 61 5.58 -0.62 0.96
C TRP A 61 6.33 -1.88 0.58
N LYS A 62 5.66 -3.00 0.79
CA LYS A 62 6.18 -4.37 0.68
C LYS A 62 6.46 -4.83 -0.76
N GLY A 63 6.08 -4.06 -1.78
CA GLY A 63 6.30 -4.41 -3.18
C GLY A 63 5.29 -5.40 -3.77
N HIS A 64 4.16 -5.64 -3.08
CA HIS A 64 3.05 -6.44 -3.58
C HIS A 64 1.70 -5.89 -3.09
N ILE A 65 0.60 -6.46 -3.59
CA ILE A 65 -0.77 -6.12 -3.19
C ILE A 65 -1.34 -7.31 -2.43
N GLU A 66 -1.99 -7.05 -1.31
CA GLU A 66 -2.68 -8.06 -0.52
C GLU A 66 -4.19 -7.84 -0.63
N SER A 67 -4.97 -8.92 -0.58
CA SER A 67 -6.43 -8.86 -0.55
C SER A 67 -7.01 -9.65 0.61
N TYR A 68 -8.04 -9.10 1.24
CA TYR A 68 -8.64 -9.71 2.42
C TYR A 68 -9.56 -10.87 2.03
N ASP A 69 -9.34 -12.01 2.66
CA ASP A 69 -10.22 -13.17 2.61
C ASP A 69 -11.04 -13.25 3.91
N GLY A 70 -12.28 -12.76 3.84
CA GLY A 70 -13.20 -12.77 4.97
C GLY A 70 -13.67 -14.17 5.40
N LYS A 71 -13.44 -15.22 4.59
CA LYS A 71 -13.76 -16.60 4.98
C LYS A 71 -12.74 -17.13 5.99
N HIS A 72 -11.46 -16.85 5.77
CA HIS A 72 -10.38 -17.34 6.62
C HIS A 72 -9.81 -16.26 7.56
N ASN A 73 -10.27 -15.01 7.45
CA ASN A 73 -9.78 -13.84 8.19
C ASN A 73 -8.28 -13.60 8.02
N LEU A 74 -7.83 -13.68 6.76
CA LEU A 74 -6.42 -13.60 6.37
C LEU A 74 -6.25 -12.65 5.18
N TRP A 75 -5.07 -12.04 5.08
CA TRP A 75 -4.63 -11.31 3.89
C TRP A 75 -3.81 -12.25 3.00
N ASN A 76 -4.17 -12.31 1.72
CA ASN A 76 -3.46 -13.12 0.73
C ASN A 76 -2.82 -12.21 -0.31
N ILE A 77 -1.57 -12.50 -0.70
CA ILE A 77 -0.91 -11.84 -1.82
C ILE A 77 -1.74 -12.08 -3.08
N VAL A 78 -2.00 -11.01 -3.82
CA VAL A 78 -2.73 -11.08 -5.09
C VAL A 78 -1.79 -11.61 -6.17
N ASP A 79 -2.23 -12.62 -6.92
CA ASP A 79 -1.43 -13.20 -8.01
C ASP A 79 -1.03 -12.13 -9.04
N GLY A 80 0.23 -12.14 -9.44
CA GLY A 80 0.78 -11.17 -10.39
C GLY A 80 0.94 -9.74 -9.84
N SER A 81 0.76 -9.53 -8.53
CA SER A 81 0.92 -8.22 -7.89
C SER A 81 2.34 -7.85 -7.50
N SER A 82 3.29 -8.79 -7.57
CA SER A 82 4.72 -8.51 -7.41
C SER A 82 5.12 -7.35 -8.32
N SER A 83 5.70 -6.33 -7.72
CA SER A 83 5.67 -5.01 -8.32
C SER A 83 6.72 -4.77 -9.41
N PRO A 84 6.38 -4.00 -10.46
CA PRO A 84 7.35 -3.32 -11.32
C PRO A 84 7.86 -1.98 -10.71
N ILE A 85 7.25 -1.49 -9.63
CA ILE A 85 7.60 -0.24 -8.95
C ILE A 85 8.82 -0.55 -8.07
N SER A 86 10.00 -0.16 -8.55
CA SER A 86 11.29 -0.55 -7.98
C SER A 86 11.40 -0.20 -6.49
N THR A 87 11.60 -1.21 -5.66
CA THR A 87 12.32 -1.10 -4.39
C THR A 87 13.79 -1.23 -4.73
N LEU A 88 14.54 -0.13 -4.78
CA LEU A 88 15.96 -0.22 -5.09
C LEU A 88 16.70 -0.98 -3.99
N ASP A 89 17.00 -2.24 -4.28
CA ASP A 89 18.15 -2.98 -3.72
C ASP A 89 19.08 -3.52 -4.83
N ASP A 90 18.77 -3.26 -6.10
CA ASP A 90 19.65 -3.68 -7.20
C ASP A 90 20.80 -2.70 -7.40
N THR A 91 21.92 -3.11 -6.83
CA THR A 91 23.28 -2.57 -6.95
C THR A 91 23.87 -2.46 -8.39
N GLU A 92 23.03 -2.35 -9.44
CA GLU A 92 23.48 -2.27 -10.83
C GLU A 92 23.72 -0.82 -11.32
N LYS A 93 24.75 -0.22 -10.72
CA LYS A 93 25.81 0.69 -11.25
C LYS A 93 25.70 1.57 -12.52
N ASN A 94 24.60 1.74 -13.24
CA ASN A 94 24.63 2.60 -14.46
C ASN A 94 23.41 3.50 -14.71
N TRP A 95 22.47 3.60 -13.78
CA TRP A 95 21.34 4.53 -13.85
C TRP A 95 21.43 5.49 -12.66
N PRO A 96 20.93 6.75 -12.73
CA PRO A 96 20.89 7.61 -11.55
C PRO A 96 20.29 6.84 -10.37
N ASN A 97 20.92 6.93 -9.20
CA ASN A 97 20.42 6.31 -7.98
C ASN A 97 19.00 6.84 -7.74
N LEU A 98 18.02 6.03 -8.13
CA LEU A 98 16.61 6.29 -7.95
C LEU A 98 16.31 5.84 -6.51
N GLU A 99 15.54 6.58 -5.75
CA GLU A 99 15.16 6.18 -4.38
C GLU A 99 13.65 6.36 -4.28
N ARG A 100 12.90 5.28 -4.00
CA ARG A 100 11.45 5.37 -3.83
C ARG A 100 11.16 6.17 -2.56
N MET A 101 10.50 7.30 -2.72
CA MET A 101 10.15 8.21 -1.63
C MET A 101 8.77 7.88 -1.05
N PHE A 102 7.82 7.54 -1.92
CA PHE A 102 6.46 7.19 -1.52
C PHE A 102 5.75 6.40 -2.62
N CYS A 103 4.67 5.72 -2.23
CA CYS A 103 3.78 4.97 -3.08
C CYS A 103 2.38 5.02 -2.45
N THR A 104 1.42 5.68 -3.08
CA THR A 104 0.03 5.75 -2.58
C THR A 104 -0.92 5.13 -3.59
N MET A 105 -2.01 4.52 -3.10
CA MET A 105 -2.96 3.75 -3.87
C MET A 105 -4.36 4.37 -3.80
N ALA A 106 -5.02 4.49 -4.95
CA ALA A 106 -6.44 4.82 -5.07
C ALA A 106 -7.21 3.78 -5.91
N PRO A 107 -8.44 3.40 -5.49
CA PRO A 107 -9.31 2.57 -6.30
C PRO A 107 -10.09 3.40 -7.34
N ILE A 108 -10.19 2.91 -8.58
CA ILE A 108 -11.08 3.45 -9.62
C ILE A 108 -11.67 2.28 -10.41
N GLY A 109 -12.99 2.07 -10.29
CA GLY A 109 -13.66 0.93 -10.93
C GLY A 109 -13.07 -0.39 -10.42
N THR A 110 -12.56 -1.23 -11.33
CA THR A 110 -11.89 -2.51 -11.03
C THR A 110 -10.36 -2.39 -10.96
N ARG A 111 -9.83 -1.17 -10.81
CA ARG A 111 -8.39 -0.90 -10.89
C ARG A 111 -7.87 -0.20 -9.66
N LEU A 112 -6.61 -0.49 -9.35
CA LEU A 112 -5.83 0.20 -8.34
C LEU A 112 -4.80 1.08 -9.04
N TYR A 113 -4.82 2.38 -8.77
CA TYR A 113 -3.88 3.34 -9.29
C TYR A 113 -2.83 3.63 -8.22
N PHE A 114 -1.57 3.46 -8.57
CA PHE A 114 -0.42 3.68 -7.70
C PHE A 114 0.31 4.91 -8.16
N LEU A 115 0.31 5.97 -7.36
CA LEU A 115 1.21 7.10 -7.54
C LEU A 115 2.48 6.81 -6.75
N ALA A 116 3.56 6.53 -7.48
CA ALA A 116 4.89 6.35 -6.92
C ALA A 116 5.73 7.58 -7.21
N GLY A 117 6.50 8.03 -6.22
CA GLY A 117 7.49 9.07 -6.42
C GLY A 117 8.87 8.63 -5.99
N TYR A 118 9.84 9.17 -6.70
CA TYR A 118 11.22 8.79 -6.61
C TYR A 118 12.10 10.03 -6.54
N ARG A 119 13.13 9.97 -5.71
CA ARG A 119 14.24 10.91 -5.74
C ARG A 119 15.28 10.39 -6.73
N ILE A 120 15.72 11.25 -7.64
CA ILE A 120 16.80 11.00 -8.60
C ILE A 120 18.01 11.76 -8.09
N MET A 121 19.06 11.05 -7.68
CA MET A 121 20.32 11.68 -7.27
C MET A 121 21.21 11.94 -8.49
N LEU A 122 21.49 13.22 -8.77
CA LEU A 122 22.37 13.68 -9.84
C LEU A 122 23.64 14.29 -9.23
N GLY A 123 24.62 13.45 -8.89
CA GLY A 123 25.92 13.89 -8.39
C GLY A 123 25.85 14.77 -7.13
N ASP A 124 26.82 15.68 -6.96
CA ASP A 124 27.23 16.21 -5.65
C ASP A 124 26.23 17.10 -4.90
N ASN A 125 25.06 17.47 -5.46
CA ASN A 125 23.99 18.19 -4.71
C ASN A 125 22.70 18.45 -5.52
N ILE A 126 22.54 17.88 -6.72
CA ILE A 126 21.33 18.10 -7.52
C ILE A 126 20.44 16.87 -7.36
N SER A 127 19.23 17.08 -6.84
CA SER A 127 18.18 16.07 -6.81
C SER A 127 17.02 16.51 -7.69
N ARG A 128 16.44 15.55 -8.41
CA ARG A 128 15.16 15.71 -9.10
C ARG A 128 14.13 14.78 -8.47
N THR A 129 12.88 15.17 -8.53
CA THR A 129 11.78 14.30 -8.14
C THR A 129 11.09 13.78 -9.40
N ARG A 130 10.90 12.47 -9.46
CA ARG A 130 10.18 11.79 -10.54
C ARG A 130 8.93 11.15 -9.99
N SER A 131 7.77 11.43 -10.58
CA SER A 131 6.51 10.78 -10.23
C SER A 131 5.99 9.94 -11.38
N GLU A 132 5.47 8.75 -11.06
CA GLU A 132 4.91 7.81 -12.00
C GLU A 132 3.56 7.29 -11.50
N VAL A 133 2.67 6.95 -12.43
CA VAL A 133 1.42 6.28 -12.12
C VAL A 133 1.39 4.90 -12.76
N HIS A 134 1.23 3.90 -11.92
CA HIS A 134 1.06 2.51 -12.32
C HIS A 134 -0.38 2.08 -12.06
N VAL A 135 -0.90 1.18 -12.88
CA VAL A 135 -2.27 0.69 -12.76
C VAL A 135 -2.24 -0.81 -12.59
N PHE A 136 -2.98 -1.31 -11.60
CA PHE A 136 -3.21 -2.73 -11.39
C PHE A 136 -4.68 -3.09 -11.65
N GLU A 137 -4.93 -4.04 -12.54
CA GLU A 137 -6.29 -4.57 -12.81
C GLU A 137 -6.61 -5.71 -11.84
N THR A 138 -7.62 -5.53 -10.98
CA THR A 138 -7.92 -6.50 -9.90
C THR A 138 -8.67 -7.74 -10.40
N THR A 139 -9.16 -7.72 -11.64
CA THR A 139 -10.03 -8.78 -12.20
C THR A 139 -9.31 -9.76 -13.13
N SER A 140 -8.12 -9.42 -13.63
CA SER A 140 -7.36 -10.24 -14.58
C SER A 140 -5.94 -10.51 -14.06
N GLY A 141 -5.53 -11.77 -14.00
CA GLY A 141 -4.23 -12.20 -13.43
C GLY A 141 -2.94 -11.70 -14.10
N ASN A 142 -3.04 -10.84 -15.12
CA ASN A 142 -1.91 -10.09 -15.67
C ASN A 142 -2.06 -8.62 -15.29
N GLY A 143 -1.62 -8.33 -14.05
CA GLY A 143 -2.14 -7.25 -13.26
C GLY A 143 -1.62 -5.85 -13.57
N TRP A 144 -0.36 -5.66 -14.01
CA TRP A 144 0.20 -4.30 -14.12
C TRP A 144 0.13 -3.70 -15.53
N ARG A 145 -0.21 -2.41 -15.60
CA ARG A 145 -0.08 -1.54 -16.77
C ARG A 145 0.53 -0.21 -16.33
N SER A 146 1.73 0.12 -16.80
CA SER A 146 2.29 1.48 -16.67
C SER A 146 1.61 2.36 -17.71
N LEU A 147 0.89 3.40 -17.27
CA LEU A 147 -0.09 4.07 -18.13
C LEU A 147 0.12 5.57 -18.31
N ILE A 148 0.96 6.23 -17.50
CA ILE A 148 1.04 7.69 -17.48
C ILE A 148 2.48 8.17 -17.70
N GLU A 149 2.61 9.26 -18.45
CA GLU A 149 3.86 9.98 -18.65
C GLU A 149 4.52 10.30 -17.31
N THR A 150 5.80 9.98 -17.22
CA THR A 150 6.64 10.35 -16.10
C THR A 150 6.70 11.86 -15.97
N ILE A 151 6.45 12.37 -14.77
CA ILE A 151 6.60 13.79 -14.45
C ILE A 151 7.91 13.95 -13.68
N GLU A 152 8.86 14.68 -14.26
CA GLU A 152 10.11 15.06 -13.59
C GLU A 152 10.05 16.55 -13.21
N GLU A 153 10.37 16.83 -11.95
CA GLU A 153 10.42 18.18 -11.38
C GLU A 153 11.83 18.41 -10.81
N ASP A 154 12.37 19.62 -11.00
CA ASP A 154 13.65 20.00 -10.40
C ASP A 154 13.51 20.22 -8.89
N GLY A 155 14.46 19.70 -8.11
CA GLY A 155 14.47 19.77 -6.66
C GLY A 155 13.76 18.60 -5.95
N GLU A 156 13.86 18.59 -4.63
CA GLU A 156 13.17 17.61 -3.78
C GLU A 156 11.76 18.06 -3.46
N LYS A 157 10.81 17.13 -3.62
CA LYS A 157 9.46 17.29 -3.10
C LYS A 157 9.40 16.64 -1.72
N GLU A 158 9.27 17.46 -0.67
CA GLU A 158 8.97 16.93 0.65
C GLU A 158 7.53 16.43 0.64
N LEU A 159 7.38 15.13 0.90
CA LEU A 159 6.16 14.40 0.66
C LEU A 159 5.94 13.49 1.87
N CYS A 160 4.98 13.86 2.72
CA CYS A 160 4.53 13.08 3.87
C CYS A 160 3.00 12.89 3.84
N SER A 161 2.53 11.71 4.25
CA SER A 161 1.10 11.43 4.46
C SER A 161 0.19 11.64 3.23
N HIS A 162 0.62 11.17 2.06
CA HIS A 162 -0.17 11.31 0.83
C HIS A 162 -1.49 10.57 0.92
N SER A 163 -2.56 11.30 0.60
CA SER A 163 -3.86 10.75 0.29
C SER A 163 -4.22 11.18 -1.12
N CYS A 164 -4.77 10.26 -1.89
CA CYS A 164 -5.36 10.55 -3.18
C CYS A 164 -6.87 10.37 -3.07
N VAL A 165 -7.61 11.42 -3.38
CA VAL A 165 -9.08 11.41 -3.44
C VAL A 165 -9.48 11.72 -4.88
N MET A 166 -10.35 10.92 -5.44
CA MET A 166 -10.92 11.19 -6.76
C MET A 166 -12.25 11.91 -6.60
N LYS A 167 -12.38 13.05 -7.28
CA LYS A 167 -13.66 13.75 -7.42
C LYS A 167 -14.31 13.31 -8.72
N LEU A 168 -15.42 12.58 -8.61
CA LEU A 168 -16.30 12.36 -9.76
C LEU A 168 -16.98 13.69 -10.09
N ASN A 169 -16.79 14.18 -11.31
CA ASN A 169 -17.56 15.32 -11.80
C ASN A 169 -18.99 14.84 -12.06
N SER A 170 -19.92 15.35 -11.27
CA SER A 170 -21.37 15.20 -11.44
C SER A 170 -21.88 15.98 -12.65
#